data_AF-A0A1F3II64-F1
#
_entry.id   AF-A0A1F3II64-F1
#
_cell.length_a   1.000
_cell.length_b   1.000
_cell.length_c   1.000
_cell.angle_alpha   90.00
_cell.angle_beta   90.00
_cell.angle_gamma   90.00
#
_symmetry.space_group_name_H-M   'P 1'
#
loop_
_entity.id
_entity.type
_entity.pdbx_description
1 polymer ?
#
loop_
_entity_poly.entity_id
_entity_poly.type
_entity_poly.pdbx_seq_one_letter_code
_entity_poly.pdbx_strand_id
1 'polypeptide(L)' 'MLFNINIILWLGIINIFLVLFQLLSGLRYIKVKYKYHKSLGIILFFTAMIHGIYALIINYI' A
#
# COMPACT_ATOMS: atom_id res chain seq x y z
N MET A 1 -15.37 -12.31 -13.41
CA MET A 1 -15.31 -12.49 -11.94
C MET A 1 -13.94 -12.98 -11.44
N LEU A 2 -13.21 -13.87 -12.14
CA LEU A 2 -11.87 -14.33 -11.71
C LEU A 2 -10.74 -13.28 -11.78
N PHE A 3 -10.80 -12.32 -12.71
CA PHE A 3 -9.74 -11.30 -12.85
C PHE A 3 -9.76 -10.20 -11.76
N ASN A 4 -10.91 -9.98 -11.09
CA ASN A 4 -11.04 -8.91 -10.07
C ASN A 4 -10.38 -9.27 -8.73
N ILE A 5 -10.38 -10.56 -8.34
CA ILE A 5 -9.85 -11.01 -7.04
C ILE A 5 -8.31 -10.87 -7.00
N ASN A 6 -7.63 -11.12 -8.13
CA ASN A 6 -6.18 -11.07 -8.18
C ASN A 6 -5.64 -9.65 -7.98
N ILE A 7 -6.25 -8.64 -8.59
CA ILE A 7 -5.77 -7.25 -8.49
C ILE A 7 -5.88 -6.73 -7.05
N ILE A 8 -6.99 -7.01 -6.38
CA ILE A 8 -7.19 -6.55 -5.00
C ILE A 8 -6.18 -7.20 -4.06
N LEU A 9 -5.92 -8.50 -4.23
CA LEU A 9 -4.96 -9.26 -3.44
C LEU A 9 -3.54 -8.71 -3.62
N TRP A 10 -3.10 -8.52 -4.87
CA TRP A 10 -1.77 -7.98 -5.16
C TRP A 10 -1.59 -6.56 -4.63
N LEU A 11 -2.60 -5.68 -4.78
CA LEU A 11 -2.58 -4.35 -4.19
C LEU A 11 -2.47 -4.40 -2.65
N GLY A 12 -3.19 -5.33 -2.01
CA GLY A 12 -3.12 -5.52 -0.56
C GLY A 12 -1.73 -5.95 -0.10
N ILE A 13 -1.11 -6.91 -0.79
CA ILE A 13 0.25 -7.39 -0.50
C ILE A 13 1.27 -6.25 -0.64
N ILE A 14 1.20 -5.47 -1.72
CA ILE A 14 2.09 -4.31 -1.93
C ILE A 14 1.92 -3.28 -0.80
N ASN A 15 0.68 -2.96 -0.43
CA ASN A 15 0.39 -2.02 0.65
C ASN A 15 0.94 -2.50 2.00
N ILE A 16 0.85 -3.80 2.30
CA ILE A 16 1.43 -4.39 3.52
C ILE A 16 2.95 -4.19 3.56
N PHE A 17 3.66 -4.46 2.46
CA PHE A 17 5.11 -4.25 2.43
C PHE A 17 5.48 -2.77 2.55
N LEU A 18 4.75 -1.89 1.87
CA LEU A 18 4.98 -0.45 1.92
C LEU A 18 4.70 0.13 3.32
N VAL A 19 3.62 -0.30 3.99
CA VAL A 19 3.30 0.19 5.34
C VAL A 19 4.29 -0.35 6.37
N LEU A 20 4.73 -1.60 6.26
CA LEU A 20 5.80 -2.16 7.10
C LEU A 20 7.10 -1.39 6.92
N PHE A 21 7.49 -1.11 5.68
CA PHE A 21 8.66 -0.27 5.40
C PHE A 21 8.50 1.12 6.02
N GLN A 22 7.32 1.75 5.93
CA GLN A 22 7.06 3.08 6.47
C GLN A 22 7.15 3.10 8.00
N LEU A 23 6.59 2.09 8.68
CA LEU A 23 6.67 1.93 10.13
C LEU A 23 8.11 1.68 10.58
N LEU A 24 8.79 0.72 9.97
CA LEU A 24 10.16 0.34 10.33
C LEU A 24 11.16 1.48 10.07
N SER A 25 10.98 2.23 8.97
CA SER A 25 11.82 3.41 8.69
C SER A 25 11.48 4.61 9.57
N GLY A 26 10.19 4.83 9.88
CA GLY A 26 9.75 5.89 10.80
C GLY A 26 10.22 5.68 12.25
N LEU A 27 10.23 4.42 12.71
CA LEU A 27 10.79 4.00 13.99
C LEU A 27 12.32 3.91 14.00
N ARG A 28 12.98 4.19 12.86
CA ARG A 28 14.44 4.12 12.68
C ARG A 28 15.04 2.72 12.87
N TYR A 29 14.23 1.66 12.85
CA TYR A 29 14.72 0.28 12.76
C TYR A 29 15.38 0.01 11.40
N ILE A 30 14.85 0.60 10.33
CA ILE A 30 15.48 0.64 9.01
C ILE A 30 15.98 2.05 8.74
N LYS A 31 17.30 2.25 8.71
CA LYS A 31 17.92 3.56 8.45
C LYS A 31 17.98 3.83 6.94
N VAL A 32 17.05 4.62 6.45
CA VAL A 32 17.01 5.10 5.05
C VAL A 32 16.99 6.62 5.02
N LYS A 33 17.45 7.21 3.90
CA LYS A 33 17.33 8.66 3.71
C LYS A 33 15.85 9.06 3.71
N TYR A 34 15.52 10.17 4.36
CA TYR A 34 14.15 10.68 4.44
C TYR A 34 13.48 10.85 3.06
N LYS A 35 14.26 11.14 2.00
CA LYS A 35 13.79 11.17 0.61
C LYS A 35 13.06 9.89 0.21
N TYR A 36 13.55 8.71 0.59
CA TYR A 36 12.93 7.43 0.27
C TYR A 36 11.68 7.17 1.11
N HIS A 37 11.70 7.47 2.42
CA HIS A 37 10.53 7.39 3.28
C HIS A 37 9.38 8.28 2.76
N LYS A 38 9.68 9.52 2.36
CA LYS A 38 8.70 10.44 1.78
C LYS A 38 8.16 9.91 0.45
N SER A 39 9.05 9.51 -0.46
CA SER A 39 8.64 9.04 -1.80
C SER A 39 7.80 7.77 -1.73
N LEU A 40 8.20 6.78 -0.93
CA LEU A 40 7.46 5.53 -0.77
C LEU A 40 6.17 5.73 0.04
N GLY A 41 6.15 6.64 1.00
CA GLY A 41 4.92 7.02 1.71
C GLY A 41 3.87 7.65 0.78
N ILE A 42 4.27 8.45 -0.20
CA ILE A 42 3.35 8.97 -1.23
C ILE A 42 2.82 7.83 -2.11
N ILE A 43 3.67 6.89 -2.52
CA ILE A 43 3.24 5.71 -3.30
C ILE A 43 2.25 4.86 -2.48
N LEU A 44 2.54 4.63 -1.20
CA LEU A 44 1.65 3.91 -0.27
C LEU A 44 0.28 4.60 -0.18
N PHE A 45 0.23 5.92 -0.07
CA PHE A 45 -1.03 6.65 0.01
C PHE A 45 -1.93 6.37 -1.21
N PHE A 46 -1.40 6.55 -2.42
CA PHE A 46 -2.18 6.32 -3.63
C PHE A 46 -2.57 4.85 -3.82
N THR A 47 -1.66 3.92 -3.54
CA THR A 47 -1.92 2.48 -3.67
C THR A 47 -2.93 1.98 -2.64
N ALA A 48 -2.91 2.49 -1.40
CA ALA A 48 -3.90 2.18 -0.37
C ALA A 48 -5.27 2.79 -0.70
N MET A 49 -5.31 4.02 -1.22
CA MET A 49 -6.54 4.67 -1.64
C MET A 49 -7.22 3.90 -2.78
N ILE A 50 -6.45 3.52 -3.82
CA ILE A 50 -6.97 2.70 -4.93
C ILE A 50 -7.45 1.34 -4.42
N HIS A 51 -6.68 0.67 -3.56
CA HIS A 51 -7.07 -0.61 -2.97
C HIS A 51 -8.40 -0.54 -2.20
N GLY A 52 -8.55 0.48 -1.35
CA GLY A 52 -9.78 0.71 -0.56
C GLY A 52 -10.99 1.03 -1.43
N ILE A 53 -10.85 1.96 -2.39
CA ILE A 53 -11.93 2.31 -3.33
C ILE A 53 -12.35 1.09 -4.15
N TYR A 54 -11.38 0.33 -4.68
CA TYR A 54 -11.67 -0.86 -5.47
C TYR A 54 -12.37 -1.94 -4.66
N ALA A 55 -12.00 -2.10 -3.37
CA ALA A 55 -12.68 -3.02 -2.46
C ALA A 55 -14.12 -2.60 -2.17
N LEU A 56 -14.38 -1.30 -2.02
CA LEU A 56 -15.74 -0.79 -1.86
C LEU A 56 -16.58 -1.06 -3.11
N ILE A 57 -16.04 -0.77 -4.29
CA ILE A 57 -16.75 -1.00 -5.55
C ILE A 57 -17.09 -2.49 -5.71
N ILE A 58 -16.15 -3.41 -5.50
CA ILE A 58 -16.41 -4.83 -5.75
C ILE A 58 -17.38 -5.47 -4.74
N ASN A 59 -17.36 -5.03 -3.48
CA ASN A 59 -18.13 -5.69 -2.42
C ASN A 59 -19.48 -5.03 -2.12
N TYR A 60 -19.65 -3.75 -2.44
CA TYR A 60 -20.82 -2.98 -2.00
C TYR A 60 -21.58 -2.24 -3.10
N ILE A 61 -21.02 -2.13 -4.31
CA ILE A 61 -21.66 -1.47 -5.46
C ILE A 61 -21.90 -2.50 -6.56
#